data_AF-A0A3D5T836-F1
#
_entry.id   AF-A0A3D5T836-F1
#
_cell.length_a   1.000
_cell.length_b   1.000
_cell.length_c   1.000
_cell.angle_alpha   90.00
_cell.angle_beta   90.00
_cell.angle_gamma   90.00
#
_symmetry.space_group_name_H-M   'P 1'
#
loop_
_entity.id
_entity.type
_entity.pdbx_description
1 polymer ?
#
loop_
_entity_poly.entity_id
_entity_poly.type
_entity_poly.pdbx_seq_one_letter_code
_entity_poly.pdbx_strand_id
1 'polypeptide(L)'
;MKTDIEIAQEAQMLPITEVVKEIGLTADDLELYGKYKAKISNEYLKKIEGNKKGKLILVTAINPTPAGEGKTTTSVGLGQAFGKLGKKAVIALREPSLGPCFGIKGGA
;
A
#
# COMPACT_ATOMS: atom_id res chain seq x y z
N MET A 1 -1.20 -21.82 11.85
CA MET A 1 -0.91 -20.50 11.25
C MET A 1 -2.21 -19.72 11.31
N LYS A 2 -2.19 -18.44 11.69
CA LYS A 2 -3.39 -17.59 11.65
C LYS A 2 -3.82 -17.39 10.19
N THR A 3 -5.12 -17.24 9.97
CA THR A 3 -5.66 -16.82 8.68
C THR A 3 -5.31 -15.35 8.42
N ASP A 4 -5.28 -14.93 7.16
CA ASP A 4 -4.91 -13.56 6.82
C ASP A 4 -5.84 -12.50 7.47
N ILE A 5 -7.14 -12.81 7.61
CA ILE A 5 -8.10 -11.92 8.26
C ILE A 5 -7.85 -11.79 9.76
N GLU A 6 -7.47 -12.87 10.44
CA GLU A 6 -7.10 -12.82 11.86
C GLU A 6 -5.85 -11.95 12.06
N ILE A 7 -4.85 -12.09 11.18
CA ILE A 7 -3.65 -11.24 11.19
C ILE A 7 -4.02 -9.77 10.99
N ALA A 8 -4.91 -9.47 10.04
CA ALA A 8 -5.35 -8.11 9.76
C ALA A 8 -6.14 -7.48 10.92
N GLN A 9 -7.00 -8.26 11.58
CA GLN A 9 -7.82 -7.78 12.71
C GLN A 9 -7.00 -7.53 13.98
N GLU A 10 -5.94 -8.30 14.20
CA GLU A 10 -5.04 -8.12 15.35
C GLU A 10 -4.01 -7.00 15.16
N ALA A 11 -3.83 -6.51 13.93
CA ALA A 11 -2.84 -5.51 13.62
C ALA A 11 -3.14 -4.17 14.32
N GLN A 12 -2.15 -3.61 15.00
CA GLN A 12 -2.21 -2.27 15.56
C GLN A 12 -1.93 -1.25 14.46
N MET A 13 -3.00 -0.77 13.81
CA MET A 13 -2.89 0.23 12.75
C MET A 13 -2.61 1.63 13.31
N LEU A 14 -1.65 2.32 12.68
CA LEU A 14 -1.47 3.76 12.89
C LEU A 14 -2.54 4.53 12.12
N PRO A 15 -3.08 5.64 12.67
CA PRO A 15 -3.90 6.58 11.90
C PRO A 15 -3.15 7.03 10.64
N ILE A 16 -3.87 7.19 9.53
CA ILE A 16 -3.24 7.54 8.24
C ILE A 16 -2.48 8.87 8.33
N THR A 17 -2.94 9.80 9.18
CA THR A 17 -2.28 11.07 9.47
C THR A 17 -0.90 10.92 10.10
N GLU A 18 -0.62 9.81 10.77
CA GLU A 18 0.72 9.49 11.30
C GLU A 18 1.59 8.83 10.23
N VAL A 19 1.03 7.89 9.46
CA VAL A 19 1.75 7.16 8.40
C VAL A 19 2.35 8.11 7.37
N VAL A 20 1.60 9.13 6.95
CA VAL A 20 2.06 10.03 5.87
C VAL A 20 3.16 11.02 6.32
N LYS A 21 3.39 11.19 7.63
CA LYS A 21 4.46 12.07 8.14
C LYS A 21 5.84 11.60 7.70
N GLU A 22 6.04 10.28 7.60
CA GLU A 22 7.32 9.69 7.17
C GLU A 22 7.72 10.08 5.73
N ILE A 23 6.71 10.33 4.89
CA ILE A 23 6.87 10.78 3.51
C ILE A 23 6.69 12.29 3.34
N GLY A 24 6.55 13.04 4.43
CA GLY A 24 6.55 14.51 4.43
C GLY A 24 5.24 15.16 4.00
N LEU A 25 4.11 14.44 4.10
CA LEU A 25 2.78 15.03 3.94
C LEU A 25 2.24 15.50 5.29
N THR A 26 1.40 16.53 5.23
CA THR A 26 0.72 17.13 6.37
C THR A 26 -0.78 16.84 6.32
N ALA A 27 -1.52 17.18 7.38
CA ALA A 27 -2.97 16.97 7.41
C ALA A 27 -3.70 17.76 6.31
N ASP A 28 -3.20 18.94 5.94
CA ASP A 28 -3.79 19.79 4.90
C ASP A 28 -3.60 19.21 3.49
N ASP A 29 -2.68 18.25 3.31
CA ASP A 29 -2.45 17.55 2.05
C ASP A 29 -3.41 16.36 1.86
N LEU A 30 -4.29 16.08 2.83
CA LEU A 30 -5.14 14.89 2.89
C LEU A 30 -6.64 15.20 2.88
N GLU A 31 -7.37 14.39 2.12
CA GLU A 31 -8.82 14.25 2.24
C GLU A 31 -9.13 12.92 2.93
N LEU A 32 -9.54 12.94 4.21
CA LEU A 32 -9.70 11.73 5.02
C LEU A 32 -10.99 10.94 4.68
N TYR A 33 -10.86 9.62 4.63
CA TYR A 33 -11.96 8.65 4.50
C TYR A 33 -11.95 7.72 5.72
N GLY A 34 -12.34 8.28 6.86
CA GLY A 34 -12.18 7.65 8.17
C GLY A 34 -10.74 7.75 8.70
N LYS A 35 -10.39 6.92 9.67
CA LYS A 35 -9.12 7.04 10.41
C LYS A 35 -7.88 6.52 9.66
N TYR A 36 -8.07 5.58 8.75
CA TYR A 36 -6.98 4.78 8.17
C TYR A 36 -6.86 4.90 6.64
N LYS A 37 -7.62 5.82 6.02
CA LYS A 37 -7.61 6.03 4.56
C LYS A 37 -7.70 7.52 4.28
N ALA A 38 -7.01 7.96 3.22
CA ALA A 38 -7.08 9.32 2.73
C ALA A 38 -6.84 9.35 1.21
N LYS A 39 -7.35 10.37 0.53
CA LYS A 39 -6.85 10.80 -0.77
C LYS A 39 -5.81 11.90 -0.56
N ILE A 40 -4.88 12.03 -1.50
CA ILE A 40 -3.91 13.13 -1.54
C ILE A 40 -4.54 14.26 -2.36
N SER A 41 -4.45 15.50 -1.85
CA SER A 41 -5.04 16.67 -2.50
C SER A 41 -4.38 16.99 -3.85
N ASN A 42 -5.14 17.61 -4.75
CA ASN A 42 -4.62 18.04 -6.06
C ASN A 42 -3.57 19.14 -5.92
N GLU A 43 -3.69 19.98 -4.88
CA GLU A 43 -2.75 21.04 -4.53
C GLU A 43 -1.37 20.46 -4.20
N TYR A 44 -1.33 19.36 -3.42
CA TYR A 44 -0.08 18.68 -3.12
C TYR A 44 0.56 18.08 -4.37
N LEU A 45 -0.25 17.46 -5.26
CA LEU A 45 0.27 16.90 -6.51
C LEU A 45 0.95 17.96 -7.37
N LYS A 46 0.36 19.15 -7.51
CA LYS A 46 0.95 20.30 -8.21
C LYS A 46 2.25 20.77 -7.55
N LYS A 47 2.28 20.84 -6.22
CA LYS A 47 3.47 21.25 -5.44
C LYS A 47 4.69 20.36 -5.69
N ILE A 48 4.48 19.07 -5.98
CA ILE A 48 5.57 18.10 -6.14
C ILE A 48 5.98 17.83 -7.60
N GLU A 49 5.33 18.43 -8.60
CA GLU A 49 5.60 18.16 -10.03
C GLU A 49 7.07 18.37 -10.42
N GLY A 50 7.75 19.36 -9.82
CA GLY A 50 9.16 19.65 -10.06
C GLY A 50 10.14 18.78 -9.29
N ASN A 51 9.68 17.88 -8.42
CA ASN A 51 10.56 17.09 -7.57
C ASN A 51 11.36 16.06 -8.39
N LYS A 52 12.59 15.79 -7.94
CA LYS A 52 13.40 14.71 -8.51
C LYS A 52 12.69 13.37 -8.31
N LYS A 53 12.51 12.63 -9.39
CA LYS A 53 11.94 11.27 -9.35
C LYS A 53 12.83 10.32 -8.55
N GLY A 54 12.19 9.50 -7.72
CA GLY A 54 12.83 8.41 -6.99
C GLY A 54 13.21 7.22 -7.88
N LYS A 55 13.59 6.10 -7.26
CA LYS A 55 13.81 4.83 -7.95
C LYS A 55 12.47 4.13 -8.15
N LEU A 56 12.22 3.65 -9.37
CA LEU A 56 11.05 2.83 -9.70
C LEU A 56 11.47 1.36 -9.76
N ILE A 57 10.83 0.52 -8.95
CA ILE A 57 11.07 -0.93 -8.91
C ILE A 57 9.77 -1.62 -9.35
N LEU A 58 9.85 -2.36 -10.45
CA LEU A 58 8.73 -3.16 -10.96
C LEU A 58 8.83 -4.58 -10.43
N VAL A 59 7.78 -5.04 -9.75
CA VAL A 59 7.63 -6.44 -9.36
C VAL A 59 6.79 -7.17 -10.40
N THR A 60 7.36 -8.21 -10.99
CA THR A 60 6.69 -9.09 -11.96
C THR A 60 6.73 -10.53 -11.47
N ALA A 61 6.03 -11.43 -12.17
CA ALA A 61 6.04 -12.86 -11.92
C ALA A 61 6.11 -13.63 -13.23
N ILE A 62 6.40 -14.93 -13.14
CA ILE A 62 6.22 -15.88 -14.23
C ILE A 62 4.74 -16.02 -14.60
N ASN A 63 4.45 -16.80 -15.64
CA ASN A 63 3.08 -17.14 -16.01
C ASN A 63 2.32 -17.74 -14.81
N PRO A 64 1.08 -17.28 -14.53
CA PRO A 64 0.31 -17.78 -13.40
C PRO A 64 0.05 -19.29 -13.48
N THR A 65 0.11 -19.94 -12.34
CA THR A 65 -0.15 -21.37 -12.15
C THR A 65 -1.19 -21.56 -11.04
N PRO A 66 -1.86 -22.73 -10.97
CA PRO A 66 -2.78 -23.02 -9.87
C PRO A 66 -2.14 -23.01 -8.48
N ALA A 67 -0.81 -23.11 -8.38
CA ALA A 67 -0.09 -23.05 -7.11
C ALA A 67 -0.04 -21.63 -6.51
N GLY A 68 -0.14 -20.59 -7.34
CA GLY A 68 -0.01 -19.20 -6.95
C GLY A 68 1.44 -18.74 -6.75
N GLU A 69 1.76 -17.54 -7.23
CA GLU A 69 3.14 -17.04 -7.28
C GLU A 69 3.46 -16.03 -6.15
N GLY A 70 2.46 -15.58 -5.38
CA GLY A 70 2.68 -14.66 -4.26
C GLY A 70 3.19 -13.26 -4.65
N LYS A 71 2.97 -12.81 -5.89
CA LYS A 71 3.49 -11.53 -6.41
C LYS A 71 3.18 -10.34 -5.49
N THR A 72 1.93 -10.18 -5.06
CA THR A 72 1.52 -9.06 -4.20
C THR A 72 2.15 -9.17 -2.81
N THR A 73 2.22 -10.38 -2.24
CA THR A 73 2.90 -10.65 -0.96
C THR A 73 4.37 -10.22 -1.03
N THR A 74 5.06 -10.56 -2.11
CA THR A 74 6.46 -10.15 -2.33
C THR A 74 6.60 -8.64 -2.48
N SER A 75 5.68 -7.97 -3.21
CA SER A 75 5.69 -6.51 -3.33
C SER A 75 5.55 -5.80 -1.97
N VAL A 76 4.62 -6.25 -1.13
CA VAL A 76 4.41 -5.70 0.21
C VAL A 76 5.62 -5.97 1.11
N GLY A 77 6.12 -7.21 1.12
CA GLY A 77 7.29 -7.60 1.91
C GLY A 77 8.57 -6.86 1.51
N LEU A 78 8.78 -6.60 0.21
CA LEU A 78 9.91 -5.82 -0.28
C LEU A 78 9.85 -4.36 0.21
N GLY A 79 8.66 -3.75 0.21
CA GLY A 79 8.45 -2.42 0.77
C GLY A 79 8.79 -2.35 2.27
N GLN A 80 8.31 -3.34 3.03
CA GLN A 80 8.63 -3.47 4.46
C GLN A 80 10.14 -3.66 4.71
N ALA A 81 10.81 -4.46 3.88
CA ALA A 81 12.25 -4.66 3.98
C ALA A 81 13.04 -3.36 3.75
N PHE A 82 12.63 -2.53 2.78
CA PHE A 82 13.23 -1.22 2.59
C PHE A 82 13.06 -0.30 3.80
N GLY A 83 11.87 -0.30 4.43
CA GLY A 83 11.63 0.42 5.68
C GLY A 83 12.57 -0.03 6.80
N LYS A 84 12.75 -1.35 6.98
CA LYS A 84 13.71 -1.91 7.95
C LYS A 84 15.16 -1.51 7.67
N LEU A 85 15.52 -1.26 6.41
CA LEU A 85 16.84 -0.79 5.99
C LEU A 85 16.99 0.74 6.03
N GLY A 86 16.02 1.45 6.59
CA GLY A 86 16.02 2.92 6.68
C GLY A 86 15.87 3.62 5.34
N LYS A 87 15.32 2.95 4.32
CA LYS A 87 15.02 3.56 3.01
C LYS A 87 13.59 4.07 3.00
N LYS A 88 13.39 5.29 2.51
CA LYS A 88 12.05 5.83 2.22
C LYS A 88 11.48 5.12 0.99
N ALA A 89 10.55 4.21 1.20
CA ALA A 89 9.91 3.42 0.16
C ALA A 89 8.39 3.37 0.35
N VAL A 90 7.66 3.39 -0.76
CA VAL A 90 6.20 3.30 -0.81
C VAL A 90 5.83 2.24 -1.84
N ILE A 91 4.80 1.45 -1.55
CA ILE A 91 4.24 0.49 -2.49
C ILE A 91 3.03 1.08 -3.20
N ALA A 92 2.87 0.77 -4.49
CA ALA A 92 1.70 1.13 -5.27
C ALA A 92 1.01 -0.15 -5.76
N LEU A 93 -0.25 -0.34 -5.38
CA LEU A 93 -1.05 -1.52 -5.69
C LEU A 93 -2.35 -1.11 -6.40
N ARG A 94 -3.04 -2.08 -7.00
CA ARG A 94 -4.35 -1.86 -7.63
C ARG A 94 -5.46 -2.14 -6.61
N GLU A 95 -6.52 -1.34 -6.67
CA GLU A 95 -7.76 -1.64 -5.97
C GLU A 95 -8.43 -2.88 -6.62
N PRO A 96 -8.85 -3.89 -5.85
CA PRO A 96 -9.53 -5.07 -6.39
C PRO A 96 -10.96 -4.73 -6.83
N SER A 97 -11.48 -5.49 -7.80
CA SER A 97 -12.90 -5.42 -8.14
C SER A 97 -13.75 -5.97 -6.99
N LEU A 98 -14.88 -5.33 -6.72
CA LEU A 98 -15.82 -5.75 -5.68
C LEU A 98 -16.57 -7.05 -6.05
N GLY A 99 -16.84 -7.27 -7.34
CA GLY A 99 -17.66 -8.40 -7.82
C GLY A 99 -17.17 -9.79 -7.36
N PRO A 100 -15.87 -10.13 -7.52
CA PRO A 100 -15.31 -11.39 -7.05
C PRO A 100 -15.57 -11.70 -5.58
N CYS A 101 -15.62 -10.70 -4.70
CA CYS A 101 -15.84 -10.89 -3.26
C CYS A 101 -17.17 -11.62 -2.94
N PHE A 102 -18.15 -11.56 -3.83
CA PHE A 102 -19.46 -12.22 -3.67
C PHE A 102 -19.56 -13.61 -4.31
N GLY A 103 -18.53 -14.04 -5.05
CA GLY A 103 -18.49 -15.34 -5.73
C GLY A 103 -17.37 -16.22 -5.20
N ILE A 104 -16.16 -16.01 -5.74
CA ILE A 104 -14.94 -16.68 -5.26
C ILE A 104 -14.37 -15.81 -4.17
N LYS A 105 -14.47 -16.28 -2.91
CA LYS A 105 -14.06 -15.60 -1.68
C LYS A 105 -12.90 -14.62 -1.92
N GLY A 106 -13.13 -13.32 -1.66
CA GLY A 106 -12.09 -12.29 -1.72
C GLY A 106 -10.91 -12.65 -0.80
N GLY A 107 -9.69 -12.49 -1.32
CA GLY A 107 -8.45 -12.70 -0.57
C GLY A 107 -7.98 -11.43 0.13
N ALA A 108 -7.02 -11.59 1.03
CA ALA A 108 -6.46 -10.54 1.90
C ALA A 108 -5.84 -9.36 1.14
#